data_AF-A0A3D5X7U0-F1
#
_entry.id   AF-A0A3D5X7U0-F1
#
_cell.length_a   1.000
_cell.length_b   1.000
_cell.length_c   1.000
_cell.angle_alpha   90.00
_cell.angle_beta   90.00
_cell.angle_gamma   90.00
#
_symmetry.space_group_name_H-M   'P 1'
#
loop_
_entity.id
_entity.type
_entity.pdbx_description
1 polymer ?
#
loop_
_entity_poly.entity_id
_entity_poly.type
_entity_poly.pdbx_seq_one_letter_code
_entity_poly.pdbx_strand_id
1 'polypeptide(L)'
;MYDFQRGNLNFNLDELKPNETWGDKLQRLLKYWEEDTQLRDILITGGDALMSQNKSLKKILDAVLDMAIRKVEANKKRADGEKHAEIQRIRLGTRLLAYLPQRITKELTQILGDFKQRASEYGIKQFVIQTHFESPMEVTPESALAVKRLVSIGWTVTNQLVFTSAASRRGHTAKLRKVLNDIGEISYYTFSVKGFLENTFNYATNARAVQEQIEEKSIGHIPSEFTEEIKLFPLNAERMVENLKQLREKANIPFLATDRNVINLPGVGKSLTFRTIGITRWGRRILEFDYDHTRWHSPIIDKIGKVVIIESKPIGEYMNQLVDMGEDITEYKSVWGYSIGETEHCTSIFEYPPYKFNTTEELTNLEI
;
A
#
# COMPACT_ATOMS: atom_id res chain seq x y z
N MET A 1 -21.16 2.45 -38.67
CA MET A 1 -20.64 1.68 -39.82
C MET A 1 -19.74 2.54 -40.71
N TYR A 2 -20.16 3.77 -41.08
CA TYR A 2 -19.34 4.71 -41.86
C TYR A 2 -18.01 5.12 -41.20
N ASP A 3 -17.93 5.27 -39.87
CA ASP A 3 -16.65 5.61 -39.19
C ASP A 3 -15.63 4.46 -39.13
N PHE A 4 -16.08 3.20 -39.15
CA PHE A 4 -15.18 2.05 -39.33
C PHE A 4 -14.69 1.95 -40.77
N GLN A 5 -15.57 2.20 -41.75
CA GLN A 5 -15.20 2.21 -43.18
C GLN A 5 -14.30 3.39 -43.55
N ARG A 6 -14.41 4.53 -42.85
CA ARG A 6 -13.53 5.70 -42.98
C ARG A 6 -12.20 5.57 -42.23
N GLY A 7 -12.03 4.52 -41.43
CA GLY A 7 -10.82 4.30 -40.64
C GLY A 7 -10.69 5.11 -39.34
N ASN A 8 -11.65 6.00 -39.03
CA ASN A 8 -11.65 6.80 -37.80
C ASN A 8 -11.80 5.96 -36.52
N LEU A 9 -12.43 4.79 -36.63
CA LEU A 9 -12.56 3.80 -35.55
C LEU A 9 -11.74 2.53 -35.84
N ASN A 10 -10.84 2.55 -36.83
CA ASN A 10 -9.91 1.44 -37.02
C ASN A 10 -8.80 1.57 -35.98
N PHE A 11 -8.60 0.52 -35.19
CA PHE A 11 -7.40 0.35 -34.40
C PHE A 11 -6.23 0.23 -35.38
N ASN A 12 -5.50 1.32 -35.63
CA ASN A 12 -4.26 1.26 -36.39
C ASN A 12 -3.22 0.52 -35.53
N LEU A 13 -3.22 -0.82 -35.64
CA LEU A 13 -2.37 -1.69 -34.84
C LEU A 13 -0.89 -1.41 -35.08
N ASP A 14 -0.52 -0.84 -36.23
CA ASP A 14 0.85 -0.45 -36.53
C ASP A 14 1.28 0.82 -35.78
N GLU A 15 0.39 1.81 -35.64
CA GLU A 15 0.63 3.01 -34.79
C GLU A 15 0.58 2.69 -33.29
N LEU A 16 -0.13 1.62 -32.91
CA LEU A 16 -0.18 1.13 -31.53
C LEU A 16 0.99 0.22 -31.16
N LYS A 17 1.84 -0.18 -32.12
CA LYS A 17 3.05 -0.94 -31.82
C LYS A 17 3.97 -0.07 -30.95
N PRO A 18 4.50 -0.62 -29.84
CA PRO A 18 5.44 0.12 -29.03
C PRO A 18 6.70 0.43 -29.85
N ASN A 19 7.12 1.70 -29.81
CA ASN A 19 8.32 2.19 -30.50
C ASN A 19 9.63 1.62 -29.93
N GLU A 20 9.58 1.03 -28.73
CA GLU A 20 10.72 0.43 -28.02
C GLU A 20 10.36 -0.99 -27.58
N THR A 21 11.34 -1.89 -27.59
CA THR A 21 11.13 -3.24 -27.03
C THR A 21 10.99 -3.15 -25.52
N TRP A 22 10.31 -4.11 -24.90
CA TRP A 22 10.16 -4.14 -23.45
C TRP A 22 11.51 -4.24 -22.72
N GLY A 23 12.50 -4.93 -23.30
CA GLY A 23 13.84 -5.03 -22.73
C GLY A 23 14.56 -3.68 -22.67
N ASP A 24 14.53 -2.94 -23.78
CA ASP A 24 15.15 -1.61 -23.86
C ASP A 24 14.45 -0.62 -22.94
N LYS A 25 13.10 -0.68 -22.90
CA LYS A 25 12.29 0.11 -21.98
C LYS A 25 12.65 -0.16 -20.52
N LEU A 26 12.77 -1.44 -20.13
CA LEU A 26 13.13 -1.81 -18.77
C LEU A 26 14.50 -1.25 -18.38
N GLN A 27 15.51 -1.38 -19.24
CA GLN A 27 16.84 -0.85 -18.97
C GLN A 27 16.84 0.67 -18.82
N ARG A 28 16.11 1.38 -19.70
CA ARG A 28 15.95 2.83 -19.63
C ARG A 28 15.29 3.28 -18.33
N LEU A 29 14.23 2.61 -17.90
CA LEU A 29 13.53 2.91 -16.64
C LEU A 29 14.40 2.61 -15.42
N LEU A 30 15.14 1.49 -15.43
CA LEU A 30 16.04 1.12 -14.36
C LEU A 30 17.22 2.10 -14.24
N LYS A 31 17.75 2.61 -15.35
CA LYS A 31 18.81 3.62 -15.33
C LYS A 31 18.37 4.90 -14.62
N TYR A 32 17.15 5.35 -14.86
CA TYR A 32 16.57 6.50 -14.16
C TYR A 32 16.53 6.27 -12.63
N TRP A 33 16.12 5.08 -12.18
CA TRP A 33 16.12 4.71 -10.75
C TRP A 33 17.52 4.50 -10.15
N GLU A 34 18.47 4.06 -10.97
CA GLU A 34 19.87 3.90 -10.59
C GLU A 34 20.51 5.23 -10.23
N GLU A 35 20.20 6.28 -11.00
CA GLU A 35 20.78 7.62 -10.86
C GLU A 35 20.07 8.46 -9.79
N ASP A 36 18.83 8.12 -9.41
CA ASP A 36 18.07 8.87 -8.41
C ASP A 36 18.76 8.90 -7.03
N THR A 37 18.86 10.06 -6.40
CA THR A 37 19.59 10.22 -5.12
C THR A 37 18.83 9.73 -3.90
N GLN A 38 17.50 9.64 -3.95
CA GLN A 38 16.66 9.40 -2.78
C GLN A 38 15.89 8.08 -2.82
N LEU A 39 15.87 7.36 -3.94
CA LEU A 39 15.12 6.11 -4.09
C LEU A 39 15.63 4.96 -3.21
N ARG A 40 14.76 4.42 -2.35
CA ARG A 40 15.05 3.31 -1.40
C ARG A 40 14.16 2.08 -1.56
N ASP A 41 13.01 2.23 -2.20
CA ASP A 41 11.93 1.24 -2.25
C ASP A 41 11.45 1.07 -3.70
N ILE A 42 11.47 -0.17 -4.20
CA ILE A 42 10.95 -0.51 -5.52
C ILE A 42 9.70 -1.37 -5.35
N LEU A 43 8.61 -0.94 -5.98
CA LEU A 43 7.36 -1.69 -6.07
C LEU A 43 7.14 -2.17 -7.50
N ILE A 44 7.05 -3.48 -7.69
CA ILE A 44 6.67 -4.11 -8.96
C ILE A 44 5.18 -4.49 -8.86
N THR A 45 4.33 -3.92 -9.71
CA THR A 45 2.90 -4.25 -9.78
C THR A 45 2.46 -4.59 -11.21
N GLY A 46 2.59 -3.66 -12.16
CA GLY A 46 2.18 -3.89 -13.56
C GLY A 46 0.71 -4.30 -13.73
N GLY A 47 -0.17 -3.85 -12.82
CA GLY A 47 -1.50 -4.42 -12.59
C GLY A 47 -1.45 -5.45 -11.46
N ASP A 48 -0.89 -6.62 -11.73
CA ASP A 48 -0.60 -7.66 -10.74
C ASP A 48 0.74 -8.36 -11.04
N ALA A 49 1.68 -8.27 -10.10
CA ALA A 49 3.05 -8.74 -10.32
C ALA A 49 3.13 -10.25 -10.53
N LEU A 50 2.27 -11.00 -9.83
CA LEU A 50 2.28 -12.45 -9.87
C LEU A 50 1.45 -13.01 -11.03
N MET A 51 0.72 -12.18 -11.79
CA MET A 51 0.16 -12.62 -13.07
C MET A 51 1.24 -12.84 -14.14
N SER A 52 2.44 -12.27 -13.95
CA SER A 52 3.58 -12.56 -14.81
C SER A 52 3.99 -14.04 -14.70
N GLN A 53 4.34 -14.65 -15.84
CA GLN A 53 4.98 -15.96 -15.87
C GLN A 53 6.27 -15.94 -15.06
N ASN A 54 6.61 -17.07 -14.41
CA ASN A 54 7.81 -17.20 -13.58
C ASN A 54 9.09 -16.71 -14.29
N LYS A 55 9.27 -17.07 -15.56
CA LYS A 55 10.41 -16.64 -16.38
C LYS A 55 10.47 -15.11 -16.53
N SER A 56 9.33 -14.46 -16.78
CA SER A 56 9.26 -13.01 -16.94
C SER A 56 9.48 -12.29 -15.62
N LEU A 57 8.86 -12.76 -14.53
CA LEU A 57 9.07 -12.21 -13.19
C LEU A 57 10.53 -12.31 -12.78
N LYS A 58 11.17 -13.47 -13.00
CA LYS A 58 12.59 -13.68 -12.73
C LYS A 58 13.46 -12.67 -13.48
N LYS A 59 13.20 -12.41 -14.76
CA LYS A 59 13.93 -11.40 -15.54
C LYS A 59 13.81 -10.00 -14.96
N ILE A 60 12.62 -9.61 -14.50
CA ILE A 60 12.39 -8.30 -13.85
C ILE A 60 13.20 -8.22 -12.56
N LEU A 61 13.10 -9.25 -11.72
CA LEU A 61 13.82 -9.33 -10.44
C LEU A 61 15.33 -9.26 -10.65
N ASP A 62 15.87 -10.07 -11.57
CA ASP A 62 17.30 -10.05 -11.90
C ASP A 62 17.75 -8.65 -12.38
N ALA A 63 16.99 -7.99 -13.26
CA ALA A 63 17.34 -6.65 -13.74
C ALA A 63 17.30 -5.58 -12.63
N VAL A 64 16.32 -5.67 -11.72
CA VAL A 64 16.25 -4.79 -10.54
C VAL A 64 17.44 -5.02 -9.61
N LEU A 65 17.85 -6.27 -9.39
CA LEU A 65 19.02 -6.59 -8.60
C LEU A 65 20.31 -6.06 -9.26
N ASP A 66 20.49 -6.27 -10.56
CA ASP A 66 21.66 -5.77 -11.28
C ASP A 66 21.77 -4.24 -11.17
N MET A 67 20.64 -3.53 -11.26
CA MET A 67 20.58 -2.09 -11.04
C MET A 67 20.97 -1.72 -9.61
N ALA A 68 20.41 -2.39 -8.60
CA ALA A 68 20.74 -2.13 -7.20
C ALA A 68 22.23 -2.37 -6.91
N ILE A 69 22.81 -3.42 -7.48
CA ILE A 69 24.25 -3.71 -7.37
C ILE A 69 25.07 -2.57 -7.95
N ARG A 70 24.77 -2.12 -9.18
CA ARG A 70 25.50 -0.99 -9.80
C ARG A 70 25.39 0.29 -8.96
N LYS A 71 24.22 0.55 -8.36
CA LYS A 71 24.01 1.69 -7.45
C LYS A 71 24.92 1.61 -6.22
N VAL A 72 25.02 0.43 -5.58
CA VAL A 72 25.93 0.17 -4.46
C VAL A 72 27.39 0.33 -4.87
N GLU A 73 27.81 -0.23 -6.01
CA GLU A 73 29.18 -0.09 -6.52
C GLU A 73 29.54 1.36 -6.83
N ALA A 74 28.62 2.15 -7.39
CA ALA A 74 28.81 3.56 -7.62
C ALA A 74 29.00 4.33 -6.29
N ASN A 75 28.24 3.98 -5.25
CA ASN A 75 28.38 4.57 -3.92
C ASN A 75 29.74 4.32 -3.28
N LYS A 76 30.44 3.22 -3.58
CA LYS A 76 31.80 2.99 -3.06
C LYS A 76 32.79 4.07 -3.51
N LYS A 77 32.52 4.75 -4.62
CA LYS A 77 33.37 5.82 -5.18
C LYS A 77 33.00 7.22 -4.67
N ARG A 78 31.84 7.38 -4.02
CA ARG A 78 31.34 8.65 -3.48
C ARG A 78 31.79 8.84 -2.04
N ALA A 79 32.09 10.07 -1.63
CA ALA A 79 32.40 10.40 -0.24
C ALA A 79 31.18 10.22 0.66
N ASP A 80 31.38 10.14 1.98
CA ASP A 80 30.27 10.16 2.94
C ASP A 80 29.53 11.51 2.85
N GLY A 81 28.19 11.49 2.87
CA GLY A 81 27.36 12.66 2.60
C GLY A 81 27.06 12.91 1.11
N GLU A 82 27.77 12.27 0.19
CA GLU A 82 27.48 12.34 -1.26
C GLU A 82 26.84 11.06 -1.80
N LYS A 83 26.76 10.00 -0.97
CA LYS A 83 26.21 8.71 -1.39
C LYS A 83 24.73 8.83 -1.71
N HIS A 84 24.29 8.17 -2.77
CA HIS A 84 22.89 8.05 -3.09
C HIS A 84 22.25 7.04 -2.15
N ALA A 85 20.95 7.15 -1.92
CA ALA A 85 20.17 6.18 -1.17
C ALA A 85 20.25 4.79 -1.82
N GLU A 86 20.66 3.76 -1.09
CA GLU A 86 20.68 2.37 -1.62
C GLU A 86 19.29 1.73 -1.52
N ILE A 87 18.96 0.79 -2.40
CA ILE A 87 17.68 0.07 -2.31
C ILE A 87 17.67 -0.78 -1.03
N GLN A 88 16.67 -0.58 -0.18
CA GLN A 88 16.51 -1.30 1.09
C GLN A 88 15.28 -2.20 1.07
N ARG A 89 14.29 -1.87 0.24
CA ARG A 89 13.02 -2.58 0.16
C ARG A 89 12.63 -2.90 -1.27
N ILE A 90 12.19 -4.13 -1.48
CA ILE A 90 11.56 -4.56 -2.74
C ILE A 90 10.18 -5.12 -2.44
N ARG A 91 9.20 -4.71 -3.23
CA ARG A 91 7.80 -5.06 -3.03
C ARG A 91 7.18 -5.61 -4.31
N LEU A 92 6.34 -6.62 -4.17
CA LEU A 92 5.48 -7.13 -5.25
C LEU A 92 4.01 -6.88 -4.88
N GLY A 93 3.28 -6.15 -5.70
CA GLY A 93 1.84 -5.96 -5.54
C GLY A 93 1.06 -7.04 -6.27
N THR A 94 0.16 -7.75 -5.58
CA THR A 94 -0.65 -8.82 -6.16
C THR A 94 -1.94 -9.04 -5.37
N ARG A 95 -3.07 -9.23 -6.06
CA ARG A 95 -4.34 -9.64 -5.46
C ARG A 95 -4.57 -11.15 -5.59
N LEU A 96 -3.67 -11.88 -6.25
CA LEU A 96 -3.84 -13.31 -6.51
C LEU A 96 -3.92 -14.16 -5.24
N LEU A 97 -3.43 -13.70 -4.08
CA LEU A 97 -3.60 -14.44 -2.84
C LEU A 97 -5.08 -14.59 -2.42
N ALA A 98 -5.95 -13.63 -2.78
CA ALA A 98 -7.38 -13.70 -2.52
C ALA A 98 -8.14 -14.49 -3.61
N TYR A 99 -7.71 -14.41 -4.87
CA TYR A 99 -8.45 -15.00 -6.00
C TYR A 99 -7.90 -16.32 -6.53
N LEU A 100 -6.58 -16.46 -6.56
CA LEU A 100 -5.87 -17.61 -7.14
C LEU A 100 -4.63 -17.97 -6.30
N PRO A 101 -4.82 -18.39 -5.03
CA PRO A 101 -3.72 -18.71 -4.13
C PRO A 101 -2.81 -19.84 -4.65
N GLN A 102 -3.31 -20.68 -5.56
CA GLN A 102 -2.56 -21.73 -6.25
C GLN A 102 -1.38 -21.18 -7.08
N ARG A 103 -1.38 -19.88 -7.42
CA ARG A 103 -0.24 -19.22 -8.08
C ARG A 103 1.06 -19.34 -7.29
N ILE A 104 0.97 -19.46 -5.96
CA ILE A 104 2.11 -19.62 -5.05
C ILE A 104 2.59 -21.09 -5.08
N THR A 105 3.22 -21.46 -6.18
CA THR A 105 3.81 -22.79 -6.40
C THR A 105 5.20 -22.90 -5.79
N LYS A 106 5.70 -24.14 -5.64
CA LYS A 106 7.09 -24.40 -5.19
C LYS A 106 8.13 -23.70 -6.07
N GLU A 107 7.92 -23.67 -7.38
CA GLU A 107 8.81 -23.01 -8.33
C GLU A 107 8.84 -21.50 -8.11
N LEU A 108 7.67 -20.85 -7.94
CA LEU A 108 7.62 -19.42 -7.66
C LEU A 108 8.31 -19.10 -6.32
N THR A 109 8.05 -19.88 -5.28
CA THR A 109 8.68 -19.67 -3.97
C THR A 109 10.19 -19.85 -4.04
N GLN A 110 10.70 -20.77 -4.86
CA GLN A 110 12.14 -20.91 -5.08
C GLN A 110 12.73 -19.67 -5.73
N ILE A 111 12.11 -19.16 -6.80
CA ILE A 111 12.55 -17.94 -7.50
C ILE A 111 12.63 -16.74 -6.54
N LEU A 112 11.59 -16.55 -5.73
CA LEU A 112 11.53 -15.45 -4.76
C LEU A 112 12.52 -15.63 -3.60
N GLY A 113 12.77 -16.87 -3.17
CA GLY A 113 13.76 -17.21 -2.15
C GLY A 113 15.19 -16.97 -2.64
N ASP A 114 15.55 -17.48 -3.81
CA ASP A 114 16.86 -17.28 -4.45
C ASP A 114 17.14 -15.80 -4.68
N PHE A 115 16.14 -15.06 -5.14
CA PHE A 115 16.23 -13.61 -5.29
C PHE A 115 16.50 -12.92 -3.96
N LYS A 116 15.74 -13.23 -2.92
CA LYS A 116 15.91 -12.65 -1.59
C LYS A 116 17.31 -12.91 -1.04
N GLN A 117 17.81 -14.14 -1.16
CA GLN A 117 19.15 -14.50 -0.72
C GLN A 117 20.21 -13.63 -1.42
N ARG A 118 20.22 -13.62 -2.76
CA ARG A 118 21.18 -12.84 -3.56
C ARG A 118 21.08 -11.34 -3.27
N ALA A 119 19.87 -10.80 -3.20
CA ALA A 119 19.64 -9.38 -2.94
C ALA A 119 20.07 -8.95 -1.53
N SER A 120 19.95 -9.85 -0.54
CA SER A 120 20.37 -9.58 0.84
C SER A 120 21.88 -9.37 0.97
N GLU A 121 22.69 -10.02 0.13
CA GLU A 121 24.15 -9.85 0.08
C GLU A 121 24.55 -8.41 -0.31
N TYR A 122 23.67 -7.69 -1.02
CA TYR A 122 23.86 -6.31 -1.45
C TYR A 122 23.07 -5.29 -0.62
N GLY A 123 22.69 -5.65 0.60
CA GLY A 123 22.13 -4.72 1.58
C GLY A 123 20.62 -4.50 1.51
N ILE A 124 19.89 -5.19 0.62
CA ILE A 124 18.43 -5.17 0.59
C ILE A 124 17.90 -6.01 1.76
N LYS A 125 17.15 -5.39 2.67
CA LYS A 125 16.76 -6.02 3.95
C LYS A 125 15.28 -6.39 4.03
N GLN A 126 14.44 -5.73 3.26
CA GLN A 126 12.99 -5.90 3.36
C GLN A 126 12.40 -6.35 2.03
N PHE A 127 11.73 -7.49 2.04
CA PHE A 127 11.06 -8.09 0.88
C PHE A 127 9.58 -8.23 1.22
N VAL A 128 8.71 -7.57 0.44
CA VAL A 128 7.30 -7.44 0.80
C VAL A 128 6.39 -7.92 -0.33
N ILE A 129 5.37 -8.70 0.02
CA ILE A 129 4.22 -8.96 -0.85
C ILE A 129 3.08 -8.07 -0.37
N GLN A 130 2.58 -7.20 -1.24
CA GLN A 130 1.43 -6.34 -0.99
C GLN A 130 0.18 -6.98 -1.59
N THR A 131 -0.75 -7.38 -0.72
CA THR A 131 -2.01 -8.03 -1.02
C THR A 131 -3.19 -7.06 -0.93
N HIS A 132 -4.36 -7.52 -1.36
CA HIS A 132 -5.61 -6.76 -1.38
C HIS A 132 -6.79 -7.66 -0.98
N PHE A 133 -6.79 -8.14 0.26
CA PHE A 133 -7.98 -8.72 0.87
C PHE A 133 -8.92 -7.61 1.34
N GLU A 134 -10.18 -7.66 0.96
CA GLU A 134 -11.23 -6.69 1.29
C GLU A 134 -12.17 -7.21 2.39
N SER A 135 -12.19 -8.53 2.62
CA SER A 135 -13.11 -9.18 3.56
C SER A 135 -12.45 -10.35 4.29
N PRO A 136 -12.77 -10.59 5.58
CA PRO A 136 -12.29 -11.77 6.29
C PRO A 136 -12.66 -13.09 5.60
N MET A 137 -13.74 -13.09 4.80
CA MET A 137 -14.22 -14.27 4.08
C MET A 137 -13.35 -14.65 2.87
N GLU A 138 -12.55 -13.71 2.36
CA GLU A 138 -11.58 -14.01 1.29
C GLU A 138 -10.36 -14.78 1.82
N VAL A 139 -10.16 -14.82 3.14
CA VAL A 139 -9.09 -15.59 3.76
C VAL A 139 -9.51 -17.05 3.90
N THR A 140 -9.15 -17.85 2.90
CA THR A 140 -9.40 -19.29 2.83
C THR A 140 -8.20 -20.11 3.35
N PRO A 141 -8.36 -21.42 3.60
CA PRO A 141 -7.23 -22.30 3.90
C PRO A 141 -6.14 -22.27 2.82
N GLU A 142 -6.51 -22.16 1.55
CA GLU A 142 -5.58 -22.07 0.42
C GLU A 142 -4.80 -20.75 0.44
N SER A 143 -5.48 -19.63 0.72
CA SER A 143 -4.85 -18.32 0.89
C SER A 143 -3.89 -18.32 2.09
N ALA A 144 -4.29 -18.90 3.22
CA ALA A 144 -3.43 -19.05 4.40
C ALA A 144 -2.18 -19.88 4.09
N LEU A 145 -2.31 -20.96 3.31
CA LEU A 145 -1.17 -21.76 2.86
C LEU A 145 -0.24 -20.98 1.93
N ALA A 146 -0.80 -20.19 1.01
CA ALA A 146 -0.04 -19.32 0.12
C ALA A 146 0.75 -18.27 0.90
N VAL A 147 0.13 -17.61 1.89
CA VAL A 147 0.80 -16.68 2.80
C VAL A 147 1.91 -17.38 3.56
N LYS A 148 1.64 -18.54 4.17
CA LYS A 148 2.65 -19.33 4.89
C LYS A 148 3.87 -19.65 4.03
N ARG A 149 3.68 -20.00 2.75
CA ARG A 149 4.79 -20.27 1.82
C ARG A 149 5.66 -19.03 1.59
N LEU A 150 5.06 -17.85 1.40
CA LEU A 150 5.80 -16.60 1.19
C LEU A 150 6.53 -16.14 2.46
N VAL A 151 5.84 -16.21 3.61
CA VAL A 151 6.41 -15.91 4.92
C VAL A 151 7.61 -16.84 5.20
N SER A 152 7.51 -18.14 4.89
CA SER A 152 8.57 -19.12 5.14
C SER A 152 9.87 -18.87 4.38
N ILE A 153 9.81 -18.18 3.23
CA ILE A 153 11.00 -17.76 2.47
C ILE A 153 11.50 -16.37 2.90
N GLY A 154 10.96 -15.81 3.98
CA GLY A 154 11.36 -14.53 4.55
C GLY A 154 10.82 -13.31 3.79
N TRP A 155 9.69 -13.45 3.11
CA TRP A 155 8.95 -12.31 2.55
C TRP A 155 7.84 -11.89 3.51
N THR A 156 7.83 -10.62 3.88
CA THR A 156 6.74 -10.04 4.69
C THR A 156 5.50 -9.91 3.83
N VAL A 157 4.34 -10.37 4.31
CA VAL A 157 3.07 -10.18 3.59
C VAL A 157 2.29 -9.07 4.26
N THR A 158 1.83 -8.10 3.46
CA THR A 158 1.11 -6.92 3.94
C THR A 158 -0.15 -6.69 3.15
N ASN A 159 -1.18 -6.15 3.78
CA ASN A 159 -2.49 -5.93 3.19
C ASN A 159 -2.81 -4.46 2.93
N GLN A 160 -3.38 -4.16 1.78
CA GLN A 160 -4.00 -2.87 1.48
C GLN A 160 -5.50 -3.05 1.24
N LEU A 161 -6.29 -2.63 2.23
CA LEU A 161 -7.74 -2.62 2.17
C LEU A 161 -8.25 -1.39 1.42
N VAL A 162 -9.27 -1.55 0.58
CA VAL A 162 -10.07 -0.43 0.09
C VAL A 162 -11.35 -0.35 0.93
N PHE A 163 -11.52 0.76 1.63
CA PHE A 163 -12.60 0.97 2.59
C PHE A 163 -13.93 1.29 1.89
N THR A 164 -14.50 0.29 1.24
CA THR A 164 -15.79 0.36 0.56
C THR A 164 -16.96 0.36 1.54
N SER A 165 -18.18 0.70 1.08
CA SER A 165 -19.39 0.57 1.90
C SER A 165 -19.53 -0.82 2.54
N ALA A 166 -19.27 -1.89 1.78
CA ALA A 166 -19.35 -3.27 2.28
C ALA A 166 -18.26 -3.61 3.31
N ALA A 167 -17.04 -3.11 3.11
CA ALA A 167 -15.93 -3.28 4.05
C ALA A 167 -16.09 -2.39 5.30
N SER A 168 -16.83 -1.29 5.18
CA SER A 168 -17.01 -0.30 6.26
C SER A 168 -18.00 -0.70 7.34
N ARG A 169 -18.61 -1.88 7.27
CA ARG A 169 -19.55 -2.35 8.29
C ARG A 169 -18.84 -2.54 9.63
N ARG A 170 -19.52 -2.24 10.75
CA ARG A 170 -18.91 -2.33 12.08
C ARG A 170 -18.37 -3.74 12.34
N GLY A 171 -17.18 -3.79 12.93
CA GLY A 171 -16.43 -5.00 13.21
C GLY A 171 -15.81 -5.68 11.99
N HIS A 172 -16.17 -5.32 10.76
CA HIS A 172 -15.72 -6.04 9.56
C HIS A 172 -14.21 -5.87 9.33
N THR A 173 -13.72 -4.63 9.32
CA THR A 173 -12.29 -4.34 9.19
C THR A 173 -11.48 -4.82 10.40
N ALA A 174 -12.02 -4.68 11.62
CA ALA A 174 -11.39 -5.22 12.82
C ALA A 174 -11.22 -6.75 12.74
N LYS A 175 -12.25 -7.46 12.28
CA LYS A 175 -12.18 -8.90 12.04
C LYS A 175 -11.17 -9.25 10.95
N LEU A 176 -11.09 -8.44 9.88
CA LEU A 176 -10.12 -8.64 8.80
C LEU A 176 -8.69 -8.53 9.35
N ARG A 177 -8.36 -7.46 10.09
CA ARG A 177 -7.05 -7.31 10.74
C ARG A 177 -6.68 -8.54 11.59
N LYS A 178 -7.63 -9.01 12.41
CA LYS A 178 -7.43 -10.21 13.22
C LYS A 178 -7.10 -11.44 12.37
N VAL A 179 -7.92 -11.73 11.36
CA VAL A 179 -7.78 -12.93 10.53
C VAL A 179 -6.48 -12.88 9.71
N LEU A 180 -6.10 -11.71 9.21
CA LEU A 180 -4.82 -11.50 8.53
C LEU A 180 -3.64 -11.75 9.48
N ASN A 181 -3.68 -11.19 10.71
CA ASN A 181 -2.63 -11.44 11.69
C ASN A 181 -2.52 -12.93 12.06
N ASP A 182 -3.65 -13.63 12.15
CA ASP A 182 -3.69 -15.08 12.47
C ASP A 182 -2.93 -15.92 11.42
N ILE A 183 -2.78 -15.44 10.17
CA ILE A 183 -2.04 -16.11 9.09
C ILE A 183 -0.65 -15.52 8.81
N GLY A 184 -0.20 -14.51 9.57
CA GLY A 184 1.10 -13.88 9.37
C GLY A 184 1.11 -12.69 8.41
N GLU A 185 -0.05 -12.12 8.11
CA GLU A 185 -0.20 -10.92 7.28
C GLU A 185 -0.46 -9.67 8.12
N ILE A 186 0.17 -8.56 7.74
CA ILE A 186 0.12 -7.28 8.46
C ILE A 186 -0.70 -6.26 7.67
N SER A 187 -1.62 -5.55 8.30
CA SER A 187 -2.36 -4.47 7.64
C SER A 187 -1.47 -3.25 7.39
N TYR A 188 -1.46 -2.70 6.18
CA TYR A 188 -0.57 -1.59 5.80
C TYR A 188 -1.32 -0.29 5.48
N TYR A 189 -2.36 -0.36 4.66
CA TYR A 189 -3.23 0.80 4.41
C TYR A 189 -4.69 0.41 4.43
N THR A 190 -5.52 1.34 4.89
CA THR A 190 -6.95 1.37 4.67
C THR A 190 -7.26 2.60 3.81
N PHE A 191 -7.49 2.35 2.52
CA PHE A 191 -7.72 3.41 1.53
C PHE A 191 -9.18 3.82 1.49
N SER A 192 -9.50 5.10 1.74
CA SER A 192 -10.82 5.61 1.35
C SER A 192 -11.01 5.47 -0.15
N VAL A 193 -12.23 5.11 -0.56
CA VAL A 193 -12.56 4.99 -1.98
C VAL A 193 -12.37 6.33 -2.67
N LYS A 194 -11.65 6.35 -3.79
CA LYS A 194 -11.54 7.55 -4.62
C LYS A 194 -12.91 7.85 -5.23
N GLY A 195 -13.45 9.02 -4.90
CA GLY A 195 -14.78 9.41 -5.32
C GLY A 195 -14.88 9.74 -6.81
N PHE A 196 -15.31 8.79 -7.61
CA PHE A 196 -15.76 8.99 -8.99
C PHE A 196 -17.28 8.78 -9.07
N LEU A 197 -17.93 9.25 -10.13
CA LEU A 197 -19.39 9.06 -10.24
C LEU A 197 -19.71 7.58 -10.42
N GLU A 198 -18.90 6.88 -11.20
CA GLU A 198 -19.02 5.49 -11.59
C GLU A 198 -18.90 4.52 -10.41
N ASN A 199 -18.22 4.91 -9.33
CA ASN A 199 -17.99 4.06 -8.16
C ASN A 199 -18.68 4.58 -6.88
N THR A 200 -19.63 5.51 -7.01
CA THR A 200 -20.37 6.11 -5.89
C THR A 200 -20.99 5.05 -4.98
N PHE A 201 -21.51 3.96 -5.55
CA PHE A 201 -22.09 2.86 -4.75
C PHE A 201 -21.10 2.29 -3.72
N ASN A 202 -19.84 2.11 -4.10
CA ASN A 202 -18.81 1.55 -3.22
C ASN A 202 -18.26 2.57 -2.21
N TYR A 203 -18.56 3.85 -2.37
CA TYR A 203 -17.99 4.90 -1.53
C TYR A 203 -18.56 4.86 -0.09
N ALA A 204 -17.70 4.51 0.87
CA ALA A 204 -17.91 4.84 2.28
C ALA A 204 -17.43 6.28 2.54
N THR A 205 -18.16 7.02 3.37
CA THR A 205 -17.82 8.43 3.67
C THR A 205 -16.51 8.54 4.44
N ASN A 206 -15.80 9.65 4.31
CA ASN A 206 -14.56 9.85 5.09
C ASN A 206 -14.86 9.98 6.59
N ALA A 207 -16.07 10.39 6.98
CA ALA A 207 -16.48 10.32 8.39
C ALA A 207 -16.53 8.89 8.89
N ARG A 208 -17.03 7.96 8.06
CA ARG A 208 -17.06 6.55 8.44
C ARG A 208 -15.66 6.00 8.61
N ALA A 209 -14.71 6.38 7.74
CA ALA A 209 -13.31 5.99 7.90
C ALA A 209 -12.71 6.50 9.22
N VAL A 210 -13.03 7.74 9.62
CA VAL A 210 -12.60 8.29 10.92
C VAL A 210 -13.34 7.61 12.09
N GLN A 211 -14.63 7.33 11.96
CA GLN A 211 -15.40 6.60 12.97
C GLN A 211 -14.80 5.20 13.21
N GLU A 212 -14.44 4.48 12.15
CA GLU A 212 -13.79 3.16 12.26
C GLU A 212 -12.44 3.27 12.96
N GLN A 213 -11.65 4.27 12.58
CA GLN A 213 -10.34 4.55 13.20
C GLN A 213 -10.47 4.75 14.72
N ILE A 214 -11.42 5.60 15.14
CA ILE A 214 -11.55 6.02 16.54
C ILE A 214 -12.25 4.97 17.39
N GLU A 215 -13.30 4.31 16.87
CA GLU A 215 -14.17 3.47 17.69
C GLU A 215 -13.86 1.97 17.59
N GLU A 216 -13.12 1.52 16.56
CA GLU A 216 -12.91 0.08 16.30
C GLU A 216 -11.44 -0.26 16.16
N LYS A 217 -10.72 0.45 15.29
CA LYS A 217 -9.29 0.24 15.05
C LYS A 217 -8.46 0.51 16.29
N SER A 218 -8.85 1.51 17.09
CA SER A 218 -8.19 1.89 18.35
C SER A 218 -8.05 0.73 19.35
N ILE A 219 -8.93 -0.28 19.30
CA ILE A 219 -8.85 -1.50 20.10
C ILE A 219 -7.57 -2.30 19.81
N GLY A 220 -7.07 -2.24 18.58
CA GLY A 220 -5.83 -2.88 18.15
C GLY A 220 -4.59 -1.98 18.24
N HIS A 221 -4.67 -0.84 18.93
CA HIS A 221 -3.54 0.06 19.08
C HIS A 221 -2.37 -0.63 19.77
N ILE A 222 -1.18 -0.50 19.19
CA ILE A 222 0.05 -1.11 19.72
C ILE A 222 0.68 -0.12 20.71
N PRO A 223 0.84 -0.49 21.99
CA PRO A 223 1.52 0.37 22.96
C PRO A 223 2.95 0.73 22.53
N SER A 224 3.37 1.96 22.82
CA SER A 224 4.66 2.51 22.36
C SER A 224 5.89 1.74 22.86
N GLU A 225 5.79 1.04 23.99
CA GLU A 225 6.84 0.14 24.51
C GLU A 225 7.23 -0.99 23.53
N PHE A 226 6.33 -1.39 22.62
CA PHE A 226 6.59 -2.42 21.62
C PHE A 226 7.14 -1.88 20.29
N THR A 227 7.43 -0.58 20.19
CA THR A 227 7.86 0.08 18.94
C THR A 227 9.16 -0.51 18.38
N GLU A 228 10.13 -0.81 19.24
CA GLU A 228 11.41 -1.42 18.82
C GLU A 228 11.25 -2.92 18.51
N GLU A 229 10.39 -3.63 19.23
CA GLU A 229 10.10 -5.05 18.98
C GLU A 229 9.47 -5.25 17.59
N ILE A 230 8.43 -4.48 17.27
CA ILE A 230 7.69 -4.64 16.02
C ILE A 230 8.50 -4.22 14.79
N LYS A 231 9.42 -3.26 14.94
CA LYS A 231 10.35 -2.81 13.88
C LYS A 231 11.22 -3.94 13.33
N LEU A 232 11.49 -4.97 14.14
CA LEU A 232 12.30 -6.12 13.75
C LEU A 232 11.52 -7.20 13.00
N PHE A 233 10.19 -7.14 12.97
CA PHE A 233 9.36 -8.20 12.38
C PHE A 233 9.63 -8.41 10.88
N PRO A 234 9.76 -7.37 10.04
CA PRO A 234 10.04 -7.56 8.62
C PRO A 234 11.42 -8.16 8.33
N LEU A 235 12.36 -8.05 9.28
CA LEU A 235 13.70 -8.63 9.16
C LEU A 235 13.71 -10.13 9.48
N ASN A 236 12.72 -10.60 10.24
CA ASN A 236 12.55 -11.99 10.66
C ASN A 236 11.19 -12.52 10.19
N ALA A 237 10.86 -12.26 8.91
CA ALA A 237 9.55 -12.52 8.37
C ALA A 237 9.14 -14.01 8.49
N GLU A 238 10.08 -14.95 8.48
CA GLU A 238 9.80 -16.38 8.68
C GLU A 238 9.11 -16.71 10.01
N ARG A 239 9.24 -15.85 11.02
CA ARG A 239 8.57 -15.98 12.33
C ARG A 239 7.35 -15.07 12.47
N MET A 240 6.85 -14.48 11.39
CA MET A 240 5.80 -13.45 11.46
C MET A 240 4.56 -13.90 12.22
N VAL A 241 4.07 -15.12 11.98
CA VAL A 241 2.88 -15.65 12.68
C VAL A 241 3.09 -15.71 14.20
N GLU A 242 4.25 -16.20 14.62
CA GLU A 242 4.62 -16.34 16.03
C GLU A 242 4.80 -14.97 16.68
N ASN A 243 5.53 -14.07 16.00
CA ASN A 243 5.78 -12.70 16.43
C ASN A 243 4.46 -11.92 16.64
N LEU A 244 3.56 -11.97 15.66
CA LEU A 244 2.25 -11.31 15.75
C LEU A 244 1.39 -11.90 16.87
N LYS A 245 1.41 -13.22 17.05
CA LYS A 245 0.68 -13.88 18.15
C LYS A 245 1.22 -13.45 19.52
N GLN A 246 2.53 -13.54 19.72
CA GLN A 246 3.17 -13.17 20.99
C GLN A 246 2.94 -11.69 21.32
N LEU A 247 3.06 -10.80 20.35
CA LEU A 247 2.84 -9.38 20.58
C LEU A 247 1.39 -9.08 20.98
N ARG A 248 0.40 -9.73 20.36
CA ARG A 248 -1.01 -9.63 20.78
C ARG A 248 -1.24 -10.08 22.21
N GLU A 249 -0.62 -11.21 22.59
CA GLU A 249 -0.72 -11.75 23.94
C GLU A 249 -0.07 -10.82 24.98
N LYS A 250 1.13 -10.31 24.70
CA LYS A 250 1.85 -9.36 25.57
C LYS A 250 1.10 -8.04 25.73
N ALA A 251 0.62 -7.46 24.63
CA ALA A 251 -0.08 -6.18 24.61
C ALA A 251 -1.56 -6.31 25.01
N ASN A 252 -2.09 -7.53 25.17
CA ASN A 252 -3.50 -7.83 25.45
C ASN A 252 -4.47 -7.18 24.43
N ILE A 253 -4.14 -7.27 23.14
CA ILE A 253 -4.95 -6.74 22.03
C ILE A 253 -5.40 -7.84 21.07
N PRO A 254 -6.61 -7.74 20.47
CA PRO A 254 -7.16 -8.80 19.61
C PRO A 254 -6.49 -8.89 18.23
N PHE A 255 -5.95 -7.77 17.74
CA PHE A 255 -5.27 -7.60 16.46
C PHE A 255 -4.31 -6.42 16.54
N LEU A 256 -3.36 -6.35 15.61
CA LEU A 256 -2.44 -5.22 15.46
C LEU A 256 -3.02 -4.26 14.41
N ALA A 257 -3.35 -3.05 14.84
CA ALA A 257 -3.80 -1.97 13.97
C ALA A 257 -2.61 -1.21 13.34
N THR A 258 -1.82 -1.90 12.54
CA THR A 258 -0.60 -1.34 11.93
C THR A 258 -0.87 -0.43 10.73
N ASP A 259 -2.02 -0.59 10.07
CA ASP A 259 -2.37 0.16 8.85
C ASP A 259 -2.61 1.63 9.14
N ARG A 260 -2.54 2.46 8.10
CA ARG A 260 -2.93 3.88 8.17
C ARG A 260 -4.16 4.14 7.32
N ASN A 261 -5.06 4.97 7.81
CA ASN A 261 -6.20 5.40 7.01
C ASN A 261 -5.76 6.57 6.11
N VAL A 262 -5.94 6.42 4.79
CA VAL A 262 -5.44 7.39 3.79
C VAL A 262 -6.37 7.51 2.59
N ILE A 263 -6.40 8.65 1.92
CA ILE A 263 -6.94 8.80 0.56
C ILE A 263 -5.83 9.26 -0.40
N ASN A 264 -5.87 8.80 -1.65
CA ASN A 264 -4.97 9.29 -2.70
C ASN A 264 -5.51 10.61 -3.28
N LEU A 265 -4.81 11.71 -2.98
CA LEU A 265 -5.16 13.06 -3.41
C LEU A 265 -4.20 13.53 -4.52
N PRO A 266 -4.73 14.10 -5.62
CA PRO A 266 -3.89 14.77 -6.61
C PRO A 266 -3.08 15.92 -5.97
N GLY A 267 -1.79 16.01 -6.28
CA GLY A 267 -0.88 17.05 -5.78
C GLY A 267 -0.42 16.84 -4.32
N VAL A 268 -1.31 16.44 -3.42
CA VAL A 268 -1.03 16.32 -1.97
C VAL A 268 -0.46 14.95 -1.57
N GLY A 269 -0.72 13.91 -2.37
CA GLY A 269 -0.26 12.55 -2.09
C GLY A 269 -1.25 11.76 -1.23
N LYS A 270 -0.76 10.96 -0.28
CA LYS A 270 -1.61 10.13 0.59
C LYS A 270 -1.81 10.82 1.92
N SER A 271 -3.04 11.19 2.23
CA SER A 271 -3.41 11.88 3.47
C SER A 271 -4.87 11.56 3.79
N LEU A 272 -5.23 11.49 5.06
CA LEU A 272 -6.61 11.60 5.56
C LEU A 272 -6.75 12.81 6.50
N THR A 273 -5.80 13.75 6.44
CA THR A 273 -5.90 15.00 7.19
C THR A 273 -6.87 15.92 6.46
N PHE A 274 -8.05 16.13 7.03
CA PHE A 274 -9.07 16.99 6.44
C PHE A 274 -9.94 17.66 7.48
N ARG A 275 -10.62 18.73 7.06
CA ARG A 275 -11.73 19.34 7.80
C ARG A 275 -12.94 19.54 6.90
N THR A 276 -14.13 19.40 7.46
CA THR A 276 -15.37 19.75 6.77
C THR A 276 -15.53 21.27 6.79
N ILE A 277 -15.61 21.88 5.61
CA ILE A 277 -15.75 23.35 5.44
C ILE A 277 -17.13 23.77 4.93
N GLY A 278 -17.97 22.81 4.55
CA GLY A 278 -19.32 23.10 4.09
C GLY A 278 -20.11 21.85 3.76
N ILE A 279 -21.39 22.05 3.45
CA ILE A 279 -22.32 21.02 3.01
C ILE A 279 -23.06 21.56 1.80
N THR A 280 -23.11 20.78 0.73
CA THR A 280 -23.87 21.12 -0.48
C THR A 280 -25.38 21.06 -0.21
N ARG A 281 -26.19 21.64 -1.11
CA ARG A 281 -27.66 21.55 -1.03
C ARG A 281 -28.22 20.11 -1.01
N TRP A 282 -27.42 19.13 -1.43
CA TRP A 282 -27.77 17.71 -1.48
C TRP A 282 -27.20 16.91 -0.30
N GLY A 283 -26.67 17.57 0.74
CA GLY A 283 -26.15 16.93 1.94
C GLY A 283 -24.74 16.32 1.82
N ARG A 284 -24.08 16.43 0.65
CA ARG A 284 -22.68 16.02 0.47
C ARG A 284 -21.75 17.00 1.19
N ARG A 285 -20.73 16.52 1.88
CA ARG A 285 -19.76 17.37 2.58
C ARG A 285 -18.67 17.86 1.63
N ILE A 286 -18.24 19.10 1.89
CA ILE A 286 -17.11 19.76 1.25
C ILE A 286 -15.95 19.66 2.23
N LEU A 287 -14.90 18.94 1.85
CA LEU A 287 -13.74 18.62 2.66
C LEU A 287 -12.54 19.39 2.13
N GLU A 288 -11.88 20.12 3.02
CA GLU A 288 -10.58 20.73 2.76
C GLU A 288 -9.51 19.79 3.30
N PHE A 289 -8.70 19.23 2.42
CA PHE A 289 -7.58 18.35 2.75
C PHE A 289 -6.27 19.11 2.88
N ASP A 290 -5.46 18.62 3.81
CA ASP A 290 -4.08 19.02 4.01
C ASP A 290 -3.14 17.83 3.77
N TYR A 291 -1.85 18.10 3.62
CA TYR A 291 -0.85 17.05 3.44
C TYR A 291 -0.56 16.28 4.74
N ASP A 292 0.09 15.14 4.59
CA ASP A 292 0.47 14.27 5.70
C ASP A 292 1.72 14.82 6.41
N HIS A 293 1.55 15.59 7.49
CA HIS A 293 2.66 16.17 8.25
C HIS A 293 3.59 15.15 8.93
N THR A 294 3.24 13.86 8.92
CA THR A 294 4.00 12.80 9.62
C THR A 294 5.13 12.19 8.79
N ARG A 295 5.32 12.65 7.55
CA ARG A 295 6.35 12.12 6.65
C ARG A 295 7.08 13.24 5.91
N TRP A 296 8.27 12.90 5.43
CA TRP A 296 9.02 13.77 4.52
C TRP A 296 8.32 13.85 3.16
N HIS A 297 8.17 15.06 2.63
CA HIS A 297 7.62 15.33 1.30
C HIS A 297 8.61 16.15 0.48
N SER A 298 8.44 16.12 -0.84
CA SER A 298 9.13 17.06 -1.73
C SER A 298 8.74 18.50 -1.39
N PRO A 299 9.67 19.47 -1.51
CA PRO A 299 9.41 20.90 -1.34
C PRO A 299 8.25 21.46 -2.16
N ILE A 300 7.80 20.76 -3.21
CA ILE A 300 6.62 21.16 -3.99
C ILE A 300 5.36 21.30 -3.11
N ILE A 301 5.30 20.59 -1.99
CA ILE A 301 4.16 20.64 -1.07
C ILE A 301 3.95 22.04 -0.50
N ASP A 302 5.02 22.83 -0.31
CA ASP A 302 4.93 24.20 0.21
C ASP A 302 4.30 25.18 -0.78
N LYS A 303 4.34 24.84 -2.07
CA LYS A 303 3.65 25.58 -3.14
C LYS A 303 2.24 25.05 -3.40
N ILE A 304 1.97 23.81 -3.03
CA ILE A 304 0.67 23.18 -3.22
C ILE A 304 -0.25 23.63 -2.09
N GLY A 305 -1.26 24.41 -2.44
CA GLY A 305 -2.31 24.80 -1.50
C GLY A 305 -3.17 23.60 -1.07
N LYS A 306 -4.12 23.88 -0.18
CA LYS A 306 -5.08 22.88 0.27
C LYS A 306 -5.97 22.39 -0.88
N VAL A 307 -6.36 21.13 -0.83
CA VAL A 307 -7.20 20.50 -1.86
C VAL A 307 -8.62 20.38 -1.34
N VAL A 308 -9.58 20.96 -2.06
CA VAL A 308 -11.01 20.86 -1.72
C VAL A 308 -11.66 19.75 -2.53
N ILE A 309 -12.31 18.82 -1.85
CA ILE A 309 -13.07 17.70 -2.45
C ILE A 309 -14.49 17.72 -1.91
N ILE A 310 -15.46 17.48 -2.78
CA ILE A 310 -16.84 17.21 -2.37
C ILE A 310 -17.03 15.69 -2.33
N GLU A 311 -17.36 15.12 -1.18
CA GLU A 311 -17.57 13.67 -1.01
C GLU A 311 -18.53 13.12 -2.08
N SER A 312 -18.30 11.92 -2.61
CA SER A 312 -19.18 11.36 -3.65
C SER A 312 -20.60 11.07 -3.17
N LYS A 313 -20.75 10.70 -1.90
CA LYS A 313 -22.02 10.27 -1.30
C LYS A 313 -22.30 11.03 0.00
N PRO A 314 -23.51 11.56 0.22
CA PRO A 314 -23.90 12.12 1.51
C PRO A 314 -24.02 11.02 2.58
N ILE A 315 -23.81 11.37 3.85
CA ILE A 315 -23.93 10.40 4.96
C ILE A 315 -25.32 9.76 5.00
N GLY A 316 -26.39 10.50 4.70
CA GLY A 316 -27.75 9.96 4.70
C GLY A 316 -27.97 8.85 3.68
N GLU A 317 -27.43 8.99 2.47
CA GLU A 317 -27.50 7.93 1.44
C GLU A 317 -26.64 6.73 1.82
N TYR A 318 -25.47 6.97 2.41
CA TYR A 318 -24.65 5.90 2.98
C TYR A 318 -25.39 5.11 4.07
N MET A 319 -26.13 5.80 4.96
CA MET A 319 -26.94 5.15 6.00
C MET A 319 -28.06 4.29 5.42
N ASN A 320 -28.78 4.79 4.41
CA ASN A 320 -29.80 4.00 3.74
C ASN A 320 -29.19 2.74 3.11
N GLN A 321 -28.02 2.86 2.48
CA GLN A 321 -27.30 1.72 1.94
C GLN A 321 -26.93 0.68 3.03
N LEU A 322 -26.56 1.13 4.23
CA LEU A 322 -26.30 0.22 5.36
C LEU A 322 -27.57 -0.51 5.81
N VAL A 323 -28.73 0.17 5.86
CA VAL A 323 -30.03 -0.48 6.14
C VAL A 323 -30.32 -1.55 5.10
N ASP A 324 -30.12 -1.25 3.82
CA ASP A 324 -30.34 -2.21 2.72
C ASP A 324 -29.38 -3.42 2.83
N MET A 325 -28.20 -3.24 3.43
CA MET A 325 -27.26 -4.30 3.74
C MET A 325 -27.62 -5.10 5.01
N GLY A 326 -28.66 -4.70 5.75
CA GLY A 326 -29.13 -5.35 6.97
C GLY A 326 -28.43 -4.88 8.26
N GLU A 327 -27.73 -3.75 8.21
CA GLU A 327 -27.02 -3.19 9.38
C GLU A 327 -27.96 -2.35 10.26
N ASP A 328 -27.70 -2.33 11.57
CA ASP A 328 -28.38 -1.43 12.51
C ASP A 328 -27.73 -0.04 12.50
N ILE A 329 -28.38 0.94 11.86
CA ILE A 329 -27.89 2.31 11.75
C ILE A 329 -27.74 3.03 13.10
N THR A 330 -28.37 2.55 14.18
CA THR A 330 -28.20 3.15 15.51
C THR A 330 -26.76 3.02 16.00
N GLU A 331 -26.06 1.95 15.60
CA GLU A 331 -24.64 1.76 15.89
C GLU A 331 -23.73 2.73 15.14
N TYR A 332 -24.22 3.37 14.07
CA TYR A 332 -23.44 4.30 13.25
C TYR A 332 -23.72 5.77 13.56
N LYS A 333 -24.61 6.06 14.50
CA LYS A 333 -25.12 7.43 14.77
C LYS A 333 -24.02 8.47 15.02
N SER A 334 -22.88 8.09 15.58
CA SER A 334 -21.75 9.01 15.82
C SER A 334 -21.07 9.48 14.53
N VAL A 335 -21.30 8.85 13.37
CA VAL A 335 -20.65 9.21 12.10
C VAL A 335 -20.84 10.69 11.75
N TRP A 336 -21.98 11.28 12.14
CA TRP A 336 -22.32 12.68 11.88
C TRP A 336 -21.39 13.66 12.61
N GLY A 337 -20.76 13.22 13.70
CA GLY A 337 -19.83 14.04 14.50
C GLY A 337 -18.42 14.14 13.93
N TYR A 338 -18.00 13.22 13.06
CA TYR A 338 -16.64 13.18 12.52
C TYR A 338 -16.48 14.14 11.34
N SER A 339 -16.19 15.38 11.67
CA SER A 339 -15.98 16.49 10.73
C SER A 339 -14.50 16.79 10.44
N ILE A 340 -13.59 16.19 11.21
CA ILE A 340 -12.14 16.33 11.08
C ILE A 340 -11.53 14.93 11.02
N GLY A 341 -10.55 14.74 10.14
CA GLY A 341 -9.67 13.58 10.10
C GLY A 341 -8.22 14.01 10.25
N GLU A 342 -7.41 13.14 10.85
CA GLU A 342 -5.96 13.33 10.99
C GLU A 342 -5.25 12.05 10.55
N THR A 343 -4.24 12.20 9.69
CA THR A 343 -3.48 11.05 9.19
C THR A 343 -2.62 10.49 10.32
N GLU A 344 -2.79 9.21 10.63
CA GLU A 344 -2.02 8.51 11.66
C GLU A 344 -0.52 8.46 11.32
N HIS A 345 0.34 8.40 12.32
CA HIS A 345 1.77 8.17 12.11
C HIS A 345 2.04 6.81 11.46
N CYS A 346 3.18 6.70 10.77
CA CYS A 346 3.62 5.44 10.23
C CYS A 346 4.12 4.51 11.34
N THR A 347 3.51 3.33 11.46
CA THR A 347 3.95 2.29 12.40
C THR A 347 5.39 1.87 12.11
N SER A 348 6.20 1.68 13.15
CA SER A 348 7.64 1.38 13.03
C SER A 348 7.97 0.09 12.27
N ILE A 349 7.01 -0.83 12.16
CA ILE A 349 7.11 -2.03 11.32
C ILE A 349 7.36 -1.70 9.83
N PHE A 350 6.97 -0.52 9.37
CA PHE A 350 7.17 -0.07 7.98
C PHE A 350 8.34 0.90 7.82
N GLU A 351 9.13 1.11 8.87
CA GLU A 351 10.34 1.93 8.77
C GLU A 351 11.43 1.20 7.97
N TYR A 352 12.27 2.02 7.35
CA TYR A 352 13.47 1.53 6.72
C TYR A 352 14.58 1.34 7.75
N PRO A 353 15.40 0.28 7.65
CA PRO A 353 16.60 0.16 8.47
C PRO A 353 17.56 1.34 8.21
N PRO A 354 18.29 1.84 9.21
CA PRO A 354 19.26 2.91 8.99
C PRO A 354 20.43 2.44 8.10
N TYR A 355 20.99 3.38 7.32
CA TYR A 355 22.27 3.18 6.64
C TYR A 355 23.44 3.28 7.62
N LYS A 356 24.59 2.76 7.20
CA LYS A 356 25.88 2.92 7.91
C LYS A 356 26.68 4.15 7.44
N PHE A 357 26.07 4.98 6.61
CA PHE A 357 26.67 6.14 5.96
C PHE A 357 25.60 7.22 5.79
N ASN A 358 26.05 8.45 5.52
CA ASN A 358 25.17 9.59 5.25
C ASN A 358 24.86 9.68 3.75
N THR A 359 23.58 9.82 3.42
CA THR A 359 23.12 10.06 2.05
C THR A 359 23.16 11.55 1.73
N THR A 360 23.30 11.89 0.45
CA THR A 360 23.12 13.27 -0.03
C THR A 360 21.72 13.79 0.27
N GLU A 361 21.63 15.10 0.52
CA GLU A 361 20.35 15.83 0.65
C GLU A 361 19.82 16.29 -0.72
N GLU A 362 20.63 16.18 -1.78
CA GLU A 362 20.24 16.57 -3.13
C GLU A 362 19.03 15.76 -3.62
N LEU A 363 18.05 16.45 -4.20
CA LEU A 363 16.87 15.84 -4.82
C LEU A 363 17.03 15.86 -6.34
N THR A 364 17.31 14.70 -6.92
CA THR A 364 17.27 14.52 -8.38
C THR A 364 15.83 14.52 -8.89
N ASN A 365 15.65 14.86 -10.17
CA ASN A 365 14.37 14.76 -10.86
C ASN A 365 13.25 15.64 -10.29
N LEU A 366 13.61 16.75 -9.65
CA LEU A 366 12.68 17.71 -9.09
C LEU A 366 12.80 19.05 -9.82
N GLU A 367 11.75 19.41 -10.56
CA GLU A 367 11.58 20.74 -11.15
C GLU A 367 10.53 21.50 -10.30
N ILE A 368 10.95 22.57 -9.62
CA ILE A 368 10.13 23.35 -8.65
C ILE A 368 9.61 24.65 -9.25
#